data_AF-A0A7M7MZ52-F1
#
_entry.id   AF-A0A7M7MZ52-F1
#
_cell.length_a   1.000
_cell.length_b   1.000
_cell.length_c   1.000
_cell.angle_alpha   90.00
_cell.angle_beta   90.00
_cell.angle_gamma   90.00
#
_symmetry.space_group_name_H-M   'P 1'
#
loop_
_entity.id
_entity.type
_entity.pdbx_description
1 polymer ?
#
loop_
_entity_poly.entity_id
_entity_poly.type
_entity_poly.pdbx_seq_one_letter_code
_entity_poly.pdbx_strand_id
1 'polypeptide(L)'
;MELKRGFVLPLLILTSVVIKDVSATGTFALELQNYLGDFRDFSYDCCDEAPIDCGGCDIGFTICLDNFPSSGPCDYMDVYTGLVGEDMSAINFSSLVGNTTNPILSPSTHGR
;
A
#
# COMPACT_ATOMS: atom_id res chain seq x y z
N MET A 1 -65.97 17.00 43.73
CA MET A 1 -64.87 17.54 42.91
C MET A 1 -63.82 16.45 42.82
N GLU A 2 -63.83 15.67 41.73
CA GLU A 2 -62.87 14.58 41.53
C GLU A 2 -61.85 14.99 40.47
N LEU A 3 -60.58 15.10 40.87
CA LEU A 3 -59.47 15.35 39.97
C LEU A 3 -59.06 14.03 39.31
N LYS A 4 -59.45 13.80 38.06
CA LYS A 4 -58.91 12.71 37.23
C LYS A 4 -57.44 13.01 36.93
N ARG A 5 -56.53 12.31 37.63
CA ARG A 5 -55.09 12.28 37.31
C ARG A 5 -54.90 11.59 35.95
N GLY A 6 -54.74 12.39 34.90
CA GLY A 6 -54.22 11.94 33.62
C GLY A 6 -52.73 11.60 33.76
N PHE A 7 -52.41 10.33 33.68
CA PHE A 7 -51.04 9.82 33.71
C PHE A 7 -50.46 9.97 32.29
N VAL A 8 -49.68 11.02 32.05
CA VAL A 8 -48.98 11.23 30.78
C VAL A 8 -47.68 10.42 30.84
N LEU A 9 -47.65 9.26 30.17
CA LEU A 9 -46.40 8.54 29.91
C LEU A 9 -45.56 9.38 28.93
N PRO A 10 -44.31 9.78 29.27
CA PRO A 10 -43.43 10.35 28.27
C PRO A 10 -43.04 9.23 27.30
N LEU A 11 -43.50 9.37 26.05
CA LEU A 11 -43.12 8.50 24.95
C LEU A 11 -41.62 8.72 24.67
N LEU A 12 -40.78 7.87 25.26
CA LEU A 12 -39.34 7.86 25.00
C LEU A 12 -39.13 7.32 23.58
N ILE A 13 -39.03 8.24 22.61
CA ILE A 13 -38.70 7.88 21.23
C ILE A 13 -37.22 7.50 21.21
N LEU A 14 -36.92 6.21 21.33
CA LEU A 14 -35.61 5.65 21.00
C LEU A 14 -35.43 5.75 19.47
N THR A 15 -34.87 6.86 18.99
CA THR A 15 -34.33 6.91 17.63
C THR A 15 -33.11 6.01 17.59
N SER A 16 -33.29 4.78 17.09
CA SER A 16 -32.19 3.91 16.70
C SER A 16 -31.40 4.63 15.61
N VAL A 17 -30.26 5.20 16.00
CA VAL A 17 -29.29 5.74 15.04
C VAL A 17 -28.76 4.55 14.25
N VAL A 18 -29.24 4.40 13.02
CA VAL A 18 -28.65 3.48 12.04
C VAL A 18 -27.35 4.14 11.58
N ILE A 19 -26.22 3.72 12.17
CA ILE A 19 -24.92 4.05 11.62
C ILE A 19 -24.81 3.24 10.32
N LYS A 20 -24.95 3.90 9.17
CA LYS A 20 -24.61 3.30 7.89
C LYS A 20 -23.09 3.25 7.80
N ASP A 21 -22.54 2.08 7.50
CA ASP A 21 -21.12 1.94 7.19
C ASP A 21 -20.75 2.90 6.05
N VAL A 22 -19.70 3.69 6.26
CA VAL A 22 -19.18 4.62 5.26
C VAL A 22 -18.05 3.90 4.52
N SER A 23 -18.34 3.36 3.34
CA SER A 23 -17.31 2.79 2.48
C SER A 23 -16.56 3.92 1.78
N ALA A 24 -15.32 4.20 2.19
CA ALA A 24 -14.40 5.01 1.41
C ALA A 24 -13.65 4.09 0.44
N THR A 25 -13.60 4.48 -0.84
CA THR A 25 -12.73 3.85 -1.84
C THR A 25 -11.65 4.84 -2.22
N GLY A 26 -10.43 4.36 -2.37
CA GLY A 26 -9.27 5.17 -2.72
C GLY A 26 -8.30 4.39 -3.60
N THR A 27 -7.28 5.08 -4.10
CA THR A 27 -6.17 4.44 -4.80
C THR A 27 -4.88 4.96 -4.21
N PHE A 28 -4.04 4.05 -3.75
CA PHE A 28 -2.66 4.35 -3.44
C PHE A 28 -1.85 4.28 -4.72
N ALA A 29 -1.04 5.31 -4.97
CA ALA A 29 -0.14 5.38 -6.12
C ALA A 29 1.29 5.59 -5.62
N LEU A 30 2.21 4.73 -6.09
CA LEU A 30 3.63 4.82 -5.81
C LEU A 30 4.40 4.97 -7.12
N GLU A 31 5.16 6.06 -7.24
CA GLU A 31 6.04 6.30 -8.38
C GLU A 31 7.50 6.15 -7.95
N LEU A 32 8.20 5.22 -8.59
CA LEU A 32 9.65 5.04 -8.41
C LEU A 32 10.36 5.99 -9.36
N GLN A 33 11.13 6.95 -8.85
CA GLN A 33 11.73 7.97 -9.72
C GLN A 33 13.20 7.67 -10.06
N ASN A 34 14.01 7.40 -9.04
CA ASN A 34 15.44 7.15 -9.20
C ASN A 34 15.90 6.17 -8.14
N TYR A 35 16.93 5.38 -8.47
CA TYR A 35 17.66 4.57 -7.52
C TYR A 35 19.16 4.77 -7.69
N LEU A 36 19.86 4.74 -6.56
CA LEU A 36 21.31 4.86 -6.49
C LEU A 36 21.84 3.62 -5.79
N GLY A 37 22.33 2.66 -6.57
CA GLY A 37 23.02 1.47 -6.07
C GLY A 37 24.53 1.71 -5.96
N ASP A 38 25.20 0.92 -5.12
CA ASP A 38 26.66 0.91 -4.97
C ASP A 38 27.27 -0.38 -5.56
N PHE A 39 26.61 -0.96 -6.58
CA PHE A 39 27.05 -2.15 -7.33
C PHE A 39 27.30 -3.41 -6.47
N ARG A 40 26.73 -3.44 -5.27
CA ARG A 40 26.88 -4.52 -4.30
C ARG A 40 25.53 -5.05 -3.84
N ASP A 41 25.50 -6.35 -3.56
CA ASP A 41 24.37 -7.00 -2.94
C ASP A 41 24.27 -6.66 -1.44
N PHE A 42 23.26 -7.22 -0.76
CA PHE A 42 23.07 -7.04 0.69
C PHE A 42 24.20 -7.63 1.54
N SER A 43 25.04 -8.49 0.97
CA SER A 43 26.20 -9.13 1.59
C SER A 43 27.48 -8.30 1.41
N TYR A 44 27.41 -7.16 0.72
CA TYR A 44 28.54 -6.33 0.27
C TYR A 44 29.43 -6.98 -0.79
N ASP A 45 28.96 -8.05 -1.41
CA ASP A 45 29.62 -8.71 -2.54
C ASP A 45 29.19 -8.04 -3.85
N CYS A 46 30.05 -8.10 -4.87
CA CYS A 46 29.69 -7.62 -6.20
C CYS A 46 28.52 -8.46 -6.76
N CYS A 47 27.53 -7.81 -7.39
CA CYS A 47 26.41 -8.52 -8.02
C CYS A 47 26.89 -9.47 -9.14
N ASP A 48 27.86 -9.01 -9.92
CA ASP A 48 28.65 -9.86 -10.80
C ASP A 48 29.86 -10.38 -10.02
N GLU A 49 30.19 -11.67 -10.14
CA GLU A 49 31.36 -12.30 -9.48
C GLU A 49 32.73 -11.73 -9.96
N ALA A 50 32.75 -10.58 -10.63
CA ALA A 50 33.93 -9.86 -11.08
C ALA A 50 34.59 -9.12 -9.89
N PRO A 51 35.78 -9.55 -9.43
CA PRO A 51 36.34 -9.09 -8.16
C PRO A 51 37.12 -7.76 -8.22
N ILE A 52 37.24 -7.16 -9.41
CA ILE A 52 38.10 -5.98 -9.66
C ILE A 52 37.27 -4.74 -10.00
N ASP A 53 36.12 -4.96 -10.61
CA ASP A 53 35.13 -3.95 -10.97
C ASP A 53 33.80 -4.63 -10.73
N CYS A 54 33.08 -4.26 -9.65
CA CYS A 54 31.73 -4.77 -9.47
C CYS A 54 30.95 -4.26 -10.68
N GLY A 55 30.61 -5.17 -11.59
CA GLY A 55 29.80 -4.85 -12.76
C GLY A 55 28.42 -4.33 -12.35
N GLY A 56 27.50 -4.31 -13.30
CA GLY A 56 26.18 -3.80 -13.01
C GLY A 56 25.32 -4.74 -12.19
N CYS A 57 24.48 -4.18 -11.33
CA CYS A 57 23.44 -4.92 -10.64
C CYS A 57 22.13 -4.79 -11.42
N ASP A 58 21.53 -5.93 -11.75
CA ASP A 58 20.14 -6.01 -12.13
C ASP A 58 19.25 -5.63 -10.94
N ILE A 59 18.52 -4.52 -11.06
CA ILE A 59 17.69 -3.98 -9.98
C ILE A 59 16.22 -4.32 -10.19
N GLY A 60 15.58 -4.84 -9.15
CA GLY A 60 14.13 -4.95 -9.05
C GLY A 60 13.64 -4.53 -7.66
N PHE A 61 12.38 -4.10 -7.57
CA PHE A 61 11.78 -3.64 -6.32
C PHE A 61 10.67 -4.60 -5.90
N THR A 62 10.68 -4.96 -4.61
CA THR A 62 9.55 -5.60 -3.94
C THR A 62 8.89 -4.55 -3.05
N ILE A 63 7.59 -4.33 -3.24
CA ILE A 63 6.81 -3.33 -2.52
C ILE A 63 5.71 -4.04 -1.71
N CYS A 64 5.68 -3.75 -0.41
CA CYS A 64 4.66 -4.21 0.53
C CYS A 64 3.92 -3.01 1.13
N LEU A 65 2.58 -2.95 0.98
CA LEU A 65 1.72 -2.00 1.67
C LEU A 65 0.88 -2.77 2.70
N ASP A 66 0.97 -2.35 3.96
CA ASP A 66 0.38 -3.06 5.08
C ASP A 66 -0.14 -2.09 6.17
N ASN A 67 -0.91 -2.63 7.11
CA ASN A 67 -1.31 -1.94 8.33
C ASN A 67 -0.14 -1.74 9.30
N PHE A 68 -0.24 -0.73 10.15
CA PHE A 68 0.63 -0.59 11.32
C PHE A 68 -0.14 -0.91 12.62
N PRO A 69 0.37 -1.81 13.49
CA PRO A 69 1.57 -2.62 13.30
C PRO A 69 1.37 -3.75 12.27
N SER A 70 2.43 -4.10 11.54
CA SER A 70 2.39 -5.22 10.60
C SER A 70 2.26 -6.55 11.35
N SER A 71 1.48 -7.48 10.81
CA SER A 71 1.20 -8.77 11.46
C SER A 71 1.47 -10.00 10.60
N GLY A 72 1.99 -9.82 9.37
CA GLY A 72 2.27 -10.94 8.47
C GLY A 72 2.41 -10.50 7.00
N PRO A 73 1.82 -11.24 6.05
CA PRO A 73 1.85 -10.86 4.63
C PRO A 73 1.13 -9.53 4.41
N CYS A 74 1.46 -8.84 3.31
CA CYS A 74 0.96 -7.48 3.04
C CYS A 74 -0.57 -7.46 2.88
N ASP A 75 -1.28 -6.67 3.69
CA ASP A 75 -2.74 -6.58 3.65
C ASP A 75 -3.27 -5.85 2.39
N TYR A 76 -2.49 -4.93 1.81
CA TYR A 76 -2.99 -3.99 0.79
C TYR A 76 -2.29 -4.06 -0.56
N MET A 77 -1.00 -4.41 -0.59
CA MET A 77 -0.24 -4.53 -1.83
C MET A 77 0.99 -5.40 -1.60
N ASP A 78 1.21 -6.38 -2.46
CA ASP A 78 2.45 -7.16 -2.55
C ASP A 78 2.80 -7.27 -4.04
N VAL A 79 3.81 -6.51 -4.47
CA VAL A 79 4.18 -6.37 -5.88
C VAL A 79 5.69 -6.48 -6.02
N TYR A 80 6.11 -7.31 -6.98
CA TYR A 80 7.47 -7.34 -7.48
C TYR A 80 7.52 -6.69 -8.86
N THR A 81 8.45 -5.77 -9.09
CA THR A 81 8.54 -5.03 -10.36
C THR A 81 9.17 -5.81 -11.50
N GLY A 82 9.76 -6.98 -11.24
CA GLY A 82 10.77 -7.52 -12.15
C GLY A 82 12.03 -6.66 -12.16
N LEU A 83 12.98 -7.01 -13.02
CA LEU A 83 14.20 -6.24 -13.24
C LEU A 83 13.86 -4.99 -14.07
N VAL A 84 14.08 -3.81 -13.50
CA VAL A 84 13.69 -2.51 -14.08
C VAL A 84 14.87 -1.70 -14.62
N GLY A 85 16.09 -2.20 -14.42
CA GLY A 85 17.29 -1.61 -14.99
C GLY A 85 18.57 -2.19 -14.40
N GLU A 86 19.68 -1.81 -15.02
CA GLU A 86 21.04 -2.03 -14.53
C GLU A 86 21.56 -0.69 -13.98
N ASP A 87 21.98 -0.67 -12.72
CA ASP A 87 22.61 0.46 -12.02
C ASP A 87 21.93 1.84 -12.08
N MET A 88 22.57 2.82 -11.44
CA MET A 88 22.16 4.22 -11.20
C MET A 88 21.43 4.84 -12.41
N SER A 89 20.11 4.71 -12.43
CA SER A 89 19.29 5.10 -13.57
C SER A 89 18.02 5.81 -13.12
N ALA A 90 17.58 6.73 -13.97
CA ALA A 90 16.23 7.24 -13.89
C ALA A 90 15.27 6.09 -14.19
N ILE A 91 14.38 5.81 -13.25
CA ILE A 91 13.44 4.69 -13.37
C ILE A 91 12.27 5.17 -14.23
N ASN A 92 12.31 4.85 -15.52
CA ASN A 92 11.24 5.18 -16.46
C ASN A 92 10.81 3.95 -17.25
N PHE A 93 10.03 3.08 -16.61
CA PHE A 93 9.31 2.02 -17.32
C PHE A 93 7.83 2.40 -17.43
N SER A 94 7.49 3.00 -18.58
CA SER A 94 6.11 3.32 -18.95
C SER A 94 5.35 2.11 -19.49
N SER A 95 6.04 1.01 -19.79
CA SER A 95 5.47 -0.29 -20.16
C SER A 95 5.53 -1.28 -19.01
N LEU A 96 4.65 -2.29 -19.04
CA LEU A 96 4.61 -3.37 -18.05
C LEU A 96 5.97 -4.09 -17.94
N VAL A 97 6.60 -4.01 -16.76
CA VAL A 97 7.80 -4.78 -16.38
C VAL A 97 7.42 -5.66 -15.19
N GLY A 98 7.75 -6.95 -15.24
CA GLY A 98 7.46 -7.87 -14.14
C GLY A 98 5.99 -7.92 -13.68
N ASN A 99 5.03 -7.67 -14.59
CA ASN A 99 3.59 -7.54 -14.32
C ASN A 99 3.15 -6.26 -13.57
N THR A 100 3.99 -5.23 -13.49
CA THR A 100 3.61 -3.93 -12.92
C THR A 100 3.99 -2.75 -13.82
N THR A 101 3.44 -1.57 -13.51
CA THR A 101 3.72 -0.29 -14.18
C THR A 101 4.36 0.68 -13.20
N ASN A 102 5.00 1.72 -13.72
CA ASN A 102 5.38 2.90 -12.94
C ASN A 102 4.53 4.09 -13.42
N PRO A 103 3.61 4.65 -12.60
CA PRO A 103 3.38 4.36 -11.18
C PRO A 103 2.69 3.01 -10.92
N ILE A 104 2.95 2.45 -9.74
CA ILE A 104 2.32 1.26 -9.18
C ILE A 104 1.03 1.70 -8.48
N LEU A 105 -0.09 1.08 -8.82
CA LEU A 105 -1.41 1.43 -8.32
C LEU A 105 -2.00 0.28 -7.50
N SER A 106 -2.41 0.56 -6.26
CA SER A 106 -3.21 -0.35 -5.43
C SER A 106 -4.59 0.26 -5.17
N PRO A 107 -5.68 -0.31 -5.72
CA PRO A 107 -7.03 0.06 -5.36
C PRO A 107 -7.29 -0.35 -3.90
N SER A 108 -7.64 0.60 -3.03
CA SER A 108 -8.06 0.30 -1.66
C SER A 108 -9.59 0.27 -1.58
N THR A 109 -10.12 -0.88 -1.17
CA THR A 109 -11.56 -1.07 -0.92
C THR A 109 -11.91 -1.14 0.56
N HIS A 110 -11.02 -0.70 1.46
CA HIS A 110 -11.25 -0.77 2.89
C HIS A 110 -12.11 0.40 3.39
N GLY A 111 -13.41 0.13 3.57
CA GLY A 111 -14.25 0.86 4.51
C GLY A 111 -13.92 0.41 5.94
N ARG A 112 -13.76 1.37 6.86
CA ARG A 112 -13.65 1.09 8.29
C ARG A 112 -15.02 0.77 8.89
#